data_AF-A0A958Y8H5-F1
#
_entry.id   AF-A0A958Y8H5-F1
#
_cell.length_a   1.000
_cell.length_b   1.000
_cell.length_c   1.000
_cell.angle_alpha   90.00
_cell.angle_beta   90.00
_cell.angle_gamma   90.00
#
_symmetry.space_group_name_H-M   'P 1'
#
loop_
_entity.id
_entity.type
_entity.pdbx_description
1 polymer ?
#
loop_
_entity_poly.entity_id
_entity_poly.type
_entity_poly.pdbx_seq_one_letter_code
_entity_poly.pdbx_strand_id
1 'polypeptide(L)'
;MEENKDKNKFNKLVYKLFFKNSSSKEASKKIIALNRFKDFEGKIIRNIHITTLDPFGYSIADSTKKPEKFIEKAGNSLHVKTKNFTIKNYLLQKQGETLDSLKILESERLIRSQRFTRRVVVQMETVGKDSDSVDLYVYTLDSWSIIPTVNYSNSKLGIELRDRNFMGWGHDFSNYYRQNFENGKYVFRTNYTIQNIQRTFINFNIGYHSNEENEYSKSVSLSREFYSPLTRWAGGAYVGQRAHQDSIPNTDGIVAQNFKYNLQDYWGGFSINLS
;
A
#
# COMPACT_ATOMS: atom_id res chain seq x y z
N MET A 1 30.81 39.96 -28.04
CA MET A 1 30.75 39.28 -26.73
C MET A 1 29.37 39.50 -26.15
N GLU A 2 28.37 38.76 -26.62
CA GLU A 2 27.00 38.90 -26.13
C GLU A 2 26.33 37.54 -26.12
N GLU A 3 26.81 36.65 -25.25
CA GLU A 3 26.29 35.30 -25.14
C GLU A 3 26.44 34.81 -23.69
N ASN A 4 25.59 35.30 -22.77
CA ASN A 4 25.34 34.63 -21.48
C ASN A 4 24.20 35.22 -20.61
N LYS A 5 23.17 35.87 -21.19
CA LYS A 5 22.07 36.44 -20.39
C LYS A 5 20.91 35.47 -20.10
N ASP A 6 20.75 34.41 -20.89
CA ASP A 6 19.58 33.52 -20.79
C ASP A 6 19.72 32.35 -19.81
N LYS A 7 20.94 31.93 -19.46
CA LYS A 7 21.15 30.84 -18.48
C LYS A 7 20.71 31.22 -17.06
N ASN A 8 20.64 32.50 -16.73
CA ASN A 8 20.32 32.96 -15.38
C ASN A 8 18.80 33.05 -15.11
N LYS A 9 17.98 33.31 -16.14
CA LYS A 9 16.52 33.37 -16.02
C LYS A 9 15.89 31.98 -15.95
N PHE A 10 16.39 31.04 -16.76
CA PHE A 10 15.93 29.66 -16.74
C PHE A 10 16.27 28.98 -15.41
N ASN A 11 17.51 29.11 -14.91
CA ASN A 11 17.90 28.54 -13.62
C ASN A 11 17.12 29.14 -12.44
N LYS A 12 16.80 30.44 -12.47
CA LYS A 12 15.95 31.08 -11.46
C LYS A 12 14.50 30.61 -11.53
N LEU A 13 13.99 30.27 -12.72
CA LEU A 13 12.66 29.70 -12.92
C LEU A 13 12.60 28.25 -12.42
N VAL A 14 13.59 27.44 -12.78
CA VAL A 14 13.77 26.05 -12.31
C VAL A 14 13.89 26.02 -10.79
N TYR A 15 14.78 26.83 -10.20
CA TYR A 15 14.92 26.94 -8.75
C TYR A 15 13.60 27.40 -8.08
N LYS A 16 12.90 28.36 -8.66
CA LYS A 16 11.60 28.81 -8.14
C LYS A 16 10.49 27.77 -8.31
N LEU A 17 10.57 26.85 -9.27
CA LEU A 17 9.60 25.77 -9.45
C LEU A 17 9.88 24.60 -8.49
N PHE A 18 11.16 24.28 -8.23
CA PHE A 18 11.55 23.21 -7.32
C PHE A 18 11.57 23.62 -5.83
N PHE A 19 11.79 24.89 -5.51
CA PHE A 19 11.96 25.37 -4.13
C PHE A 19 10.87 26.33 -3.63
N LYS A 20 9.83 26.66 -4.41
CA LYS A 20 8.76 27.57 -3.96
C LYS A 20 7.48 26.85 -3.51
N ASN A 21 7.22 26.94 -2.21
CA ASN A 21 5.89 26.94 -1.55
C ASN A 21 5.04 25.66 -1.48
N SER A 22 5.60 24.45 -1.63
CA SER A 22 4.92 23.23 -1.14
C SER A 22 5.14 23.02 0.37
N SER A 23 6.36 23.25 0.84
CA SER A 23 6.79 22.97 2.22
C SER A 23 6.05 23.78 3.29
N SER A 24 5.73 25.05 3.05
CA SER A 24 5.05 25.90 4.03
C SER A 24 3.58 25.53 4.24
N LYS A 25 2.89 25.10 3.18
CA LYS A 25 1.49 24.62 3.25
C LYS A 25 1.39 23.21 3.84
N GLU A 26 2.37 22.34 3.58
CA GLU A 26 2.43 21.02 4.20
C GLU A 26 2.83 21.11 5.68
N ALA A 27 3.78 21.97 6.02
CA ALA A 27 4.15 22.25 7.41
C ALA A 27 2.97 22.80 8.20
N SER A 28 2.22 23.77 7.67
CA SER A 28 1.03 24.31 8.35
C SER A 28 -0.07 23.25 8.53
N LYS A 29 -0.33 22.41 7.52
CA LYS A 29 -1.26 21.27 7.67
C LYS A 29 -0.80 20.27 8.73
N LYS A 30 0.50 19.98 8.81
CA LYS A 30 1.08 19.09 9.83
C LYS A 30 0.95 19.67 11.23
N ILE A 31 1.16 20.98 11.40
CA ILE A 31 0.99 21.69 12.67
C ILE A 31 -0.48 21.65 13.12
N ILE A 32 -1.42 21.94 12.21
CA ILE A 32 -2.87 21.86 12.51
C ILE A 32 -3.25 20.42 12.94
N ALA A 33 -2.73 19.41 12.24
CA ALA A 33 -3.01 18.02 12.56
C ALA A 33 -2.42 17.60 13.92
N LEU A 34 -1.23 18.10 14.29
CA LEU A 34 -0.60 17.85 15.58
C LEU A 34 -1.37 18.50 16.74
N ASN A 35 -1.84 19.74 16.53
CA ASN A 35 -2.64 20.44 17.53
C ASN A 35 -3.96 19.72 17.87
N ARG A 36 -4.51 18.91 16.95
CA ARG A 36 -5.73 18.12 17.21
C ARG A 36 -5.57 17.11 18.36
N PHE A 37 -4.34 16.66 18.63
CA PHE A 37 -4.07 15.61 19.62
C PHE A 37 -3.26 16.10 20.83
N LYS A 38 -2.78 17.34 20.79
CA LYS A 38 -1.87 17.90 21.80
C LYS A 38 -2.44 17.85 23.23
N ASP A 39 -3.75 18.06 23.37
CA ASP A 39 -4.43 18.06 24.69
C ASP A 39 -4.53 16.66 25.31
N PHE A 40 -4.25 15.61 24.53
CA PHE A 40 -4.27 14.21 24.97
C PHE A 40 -2.86 13.61 25.11
N GLU A 41 -1.82 14.37 24.76
CA GLU A 41 -0.43 13.91 24.84
C GLU A 41 -0.11 13.43 26.26
N GLY A 42 0.52 12.26 26.38
CA GLY A 42 0.89 11.70 27.68
C GLY A 42 -0.24 10.95 28.41
N LYS A 43 -1.50 11.01 27.96
CA LYS A 43 -2.59 10.22 28.55
C LYS A 43 -2.48 8.73 28.20
N ILE A 44 -3.05 7.85 29.02
CA ILE A 44 -3.04 6.41 28.77
C ILE A 44 -4.16 6.05 27.78
N ILE A 45 -3.83 5.33 26.70
CA ILE A 45 -4.82 4.83 25.74
C ILE A 45 -5.58 3.67 26.40
N ARG A 46 -6.82 3.92 26.83
CA ARG A 46 -7.62 2.94 27.55
C ARG A 46 -8.28 1.93 26.61
N ASN A 47 -8.93 2.38 25.54
CA ASN A 47 -9.54 1.50 24.53
C ASN A 47 -9.29 2.04 23.11
N ILE A 48 -9.34 1.14 22.13
CA ILE A 48 -9.28 1.48 20.71
C ILE A 48 -10.50 0.89 20.00
N HIS A 49 -11.40 1.77 19.57
CA HIS A 49 -12.59 1.42 18.81
C HIS A 49 -12.35 1.65 17.32
N ILE A 50 -12.69 0.66 16.49
CA ILE A 50 -12.49 0.73 15.03
C ILE A 50 -13.84 0.51 14.35
N THR A 51 -14.20 1.44 13.48
CA THR A 51 -15.45 1.40 12.71
C THR A 51 -15.13 1.58 11.22
N THR A 52 -15.44 0.55 10.42
CA THR A 52 -15.26 0.58 8.96
C THR A 52 -16.60 0.76 8.25
N LEU A 53 -16.67 1.77 7.38
CA LEU A 53 -17.82 2.08 6.53
C LEU A 53 -17.59 1.59 5.10
N ASP A 54 -18.66 1.14 4.43
CA ASP A 54 -18.63 0.67 3.05
C ASP A 54 -18.40 1.82 2.04
N PRO A 55 -17.90 1.55 0.83
CA PRO A 55 -17.40 2.59 -0.08
C PRO A 55 -18.47 3.53 -0.67
N PHE A 56 -19.72 3.07 -0.82
CA PHE A 56 -20.77 3.82 -1.53
C PHE A 56 -21.85 4.36 -0.57
N GLY A 57 -22.23 5.64 -0.76
CA GLY A 57 -23.30 6.31 -0.01
C GLY A 57 -22.95 6.75 1.42
N TYR A 58 -21.92 6.16 2.04
CA TYR A 58 -21.47 6.53 3.40
C TYR A 58 -20.51 7.73 3.43
N SER A 59 -20.45 8.39 4.58
CA SER A 59 -19.52 9.49 4.86
C SER A 59 -18.97 9.39 6.28
N ILE A 60 -17.66 9.64 6.44
CA ILE A 60 -17.05 9.79 7.78
C ILE A 60 -17.39 11.16 8.39
N ALA A 61 -17.65 12.17 7.57
CA ALA A 61 -17.93 13.53 8.05
C ALA A 61 -19.39 13.73 8.46
N ASP A 62 -20.28 12.83 8.05
CA ASP A 62 -21.72 12.94 8.28
C ASP A 62 -22.29 11.53 8.45
N SER A 63 -22.57 11.16 9.70
CA SER A 63 -23.07 9.82 10.07
C SER A 63 -24.50 9.56 9.64
N THR A 64 -25.24 10.60 9.21
CA THR A 64 -26.63 10.44 8.73
C THR A 64 -26.68 9.92 7.29
N LYS A 65 -25.59 10.10 6.52
CA LYS A 65 -25.51 9.64 5.13
C LYS A 65 -25.44 8.12 5.03
N LYS A 66 -26.39 7.57 4.30
CA LYS A 66 -26.54 6.14 4.03
C LYS A 66 -26.76 5.93 2.52
N PRO A 67 -26.45 4.74 1.98
CA PRO A 67 -26.71 4.44 0.59
C PRO A 67 -28.22 4.49 0.30
N GLU A 68 -28.61 5.33 -0.65
CA GLU A 68 -30.01 5.52 -1.04
C GLU A 68 -30.32 4.74 -2.31
N LYS A 69 -29.41 4.83 -3.29
CA LYS A 69 -29.60 4.26 -4.63
C LYS A 69 -29.41 2.74 -4.62
N PHE A 70 -30.18 2.05 -5.46
CA PHE A 70 -30.04 0.60 -5.65
C PHE A 70 -28.62 0.19 -6.00
N ILE A 71 -27.95 0.91 -6.91
CA ILE A 71 -26.57 0.59 -7.32
C ILE A 71 -25.55 0.72 -6.18
N GLU A 72 -25.75 1.67 -5.26
CA GLU A 72 -24.87 1.84 -4.08
C GLU A 72 -25.07 0.68 -3.11
N LYS A 73 -26.33 0.29 -2.87
CA LYS A 73 -26.67 -0.86 -2.00
C LYS A 73 -26.15 -2.17 -2.59
N ALA A 74 -26.35 -2.39 -3.90
CA ALA A 74 -25.84 -3.56 -4.61
C ALA A 74 -24.30 -3.59 -4.57
N GLY A 75 -23.63 -2.47 -4.85
CA GLY A 75 -22.18 -2.35 -4.70
C GLY A 75 -21.72 -2.72 -3.29
N ASN A 76 -22.32 -2.11 -2.26
CA ASN A 76 -21.95 -2.42 -0.87
C ASN A 76 -22.21 -3.87 -0.47
N SER A 77 -23.23 -4.55 -1.03
CA SER A 77 -23.47 -5.98 -0.77
C SER A 77 -22.41 -6.90 -1.38
N LEU A 78 -21.75 -6.47 -2.47
CA LEU A 78 -20.67 -7.19 -3.12
C LEU A 78 -19.29 -6.82 -2.54
N HIS A 79 -19.19 -5.70 -1.84
CA HIS A 79 -17.95 -5.25 -1.22
C HIS A 79 -17.60 -6.09 0.01
N VAL A 80 -16.37 -6.59 0.06
CA VAL A 80 -15.84 -7.21 1.27
C VAL A 80 -15.25 -6.13 2.17
N LYS A 81 -15.99 -5.80 3.22
CA LYS A 81 -15.59 -4.81 4.22
C LYS A 81 -14.28 -5.18 4.92
N THR A 82 -13.39 -4.19 5.06
CA THR A 82 -12.13 -4.33 5.81
C THR A 82 -12.38 -4.70 7.27
N LYS A 83 -11.71 -5.74 7.74
CA LYS A 83 -11.83 -6.21 9.12
C LYS A 83 -11.11 -5.25 10.08
N ASN A 84 -11.63 -5.12 11.30
CA ASN A 84 -11.05 -4.23 12.31
C ASN A 84 -9.59 -4.56 12.65
N PHE A 85 -9.22 -5.85 12.66
CA PHE A 85 -7.84 -6.25 12.91
C PHE A 85 -6.87 -5.76 11.81
N THR A 86 -7.33 -5.67 10.56
CA THR A 86 -6.54 -5.15 9.44
C THR A 86 -6.15 -3.70 9.70
N ILE A 87 -7.11 -2.86 10.11
CA ILE A 87 -6.85 -1.47 10.49
C ILE A 87 -5.96 -1.40 11.73
N LYS A 88 -6.22 -2.26 12.73
CA LYS A 88 -5.42 -2.36 13.95
C LYS A 88 -3.95 -2.66 13.67
N ASN A 89 -3.63 -3.37 12.59
CA ASN A 89 -2.24 -3.68 12.20
C ASN A 89 -1.45 -2.45 11.77
N TYR A 90 -2.10 -1.38 11.33
CA TYR A 90 -1.42 -0.13 10.92
C TYR A 90 -1.33 0.93 12.02
N LEU A 91 -1.97 0.69 13.16
CA LEU A 91 -1.80 1.53 14.34
C LEU A 91 -0.44 1.27 14.98
N LEU A 92 0.35 2.33 15.19
CA LEU A 92 1.67 2.25 15.82
C LEU A 92 1.57 2.10 17.34
N GLN A 93 0.51 2.65 17.94
CA GLN A 93 0.28 2.54 19.39
C GLN A 93 -0.71 1.43 19.73
N LYS A 94 -0.61 0.94 20.96
CA LYS A 94 -1.48 -0.09 21.54
C LYS A 94 -2.25 0.46 22.74
N GLN A 95 -3.29 -0.28 23.10
CA GLN A 95 -3.98 -0.09 24.37
C GLN A 95 -2.99 -0.25 25.53
N GLY A 96 -3.11 0.62 26.54
CA GLY A 96 -2.23 0.68 27.71
C GLY A 96 -0.96 1.53 27.51
N GLU A 97 -0.66 1.97 26.28
CA GLU A 97 0.49 2.84 26.03
C GLU A 97 0.15 4.31 26.30
N THR A 98 1.16 5.07 26.72
CA THR A 98 1.13 6.53 26.78
C THR A 98 0.95 7.11 25.38
N LEU A 99 -0.02 7.99 25.21
CA LEU A 99 -0.37 8.59 23.94
C LEU A 99 0.75 9.48 23.42
N ASP A 100 1.09 9.27 22.15
CA ASP A 100 2.09 10.01 21.39
C ASP A 100 1.42 10.50 20.11
N SER A 101 1.14 11.80 20.06
CA SER A 101 0.41 12.42 18.95
C SER A 101 1.09 12.19 17.60
N LEU A 102 2.43 12.08 17.57
CA LEU A 102 3.17 11.82 16.33
C LEU A 102 2.91 10.39 15.85
N LYS A 103 2.89 9.41 16.75
CA LYS A 103 2.55 8.02 16.39
C LYS A 103 1.10 7.89 15.94
N ILE A 104 0.16 8.63 16.51
CA ILE A 104 -1.25 8.63 16.06
C ILE A 104 -1.37 9.22 14.66
N LEU A 105 -0.75 10.37 14.40
CA LEU A 105 -0.74 10.97 13.06
C LEU A 105 -0.10 10.06 12.02
N GLU A 106 0.98 9.39 12.40
CA GLU A 106 1.65 8.45 11.51
C GLU A 106 0.80 7.20 11.28
N SER A 107 0.10 6.70 12.30
CA SER A 107 -0.88 5.63 12.16
C SER A 107 -1.99 6.00 11.17
N GLU A 108 -2.53 7.21 11.26
CA GLU A 108 -3.48 7.73 10.26
C GLU A 108 -2.88 7.74 8.85
N ARG A 109 -1.63 8.21 8.70
CA ARG A 109 -0.95 8.24 7.40
C ARG A 109 -0.77 6.83 6.83
N LEU A 110 -0.37 5.87 7.67
CA LEU A 110 -0.18 4.47 7.29
C LEU A 110 -1.50 3.79 6.89
N ILE A 111 -2.60 4.04 7.61
CA ILE A 111 -3.92 3.55 7.22
C ILE A 111 -4.35 4.20 5.89
N ARG A 112 -4.16 5.52 5.75
CA ARG A 112 -4.53 6.29 4.54
C ARG A 112 -3.74 5.86 3.30
N SER A 113 -2.51 5.38 3.45
CA SER A 113 -1.72 4.90 2.31
C SER A 113 -2.19 3.56 1.75
N GLN A 114 -3.06 2.84 2.46
CA GLN A 114 -3.54 1.54 2.02
C GLN A 114 -4.57 1.67 0.90
N ARG A 115 -4.44 0.83 -0.13
CA ARG A 115 -5.30 0.88 -1.33
C ARG A 115 -6.78 0.59 -1.04
N PHE A 116 -7.07 -0.11 0.05
CA PHE A 116 -8.43 -0.42 0.50
C PHE A 116 -9.05 0.69 1.37
N THR A 117 -8.32 1.76 1.70
CA THR A 117 -8.83 2.88 2.50
C THR A 117 -9.02 4.11 1.63
N ARG A 118 -10.23 4.68 1.63
CA ARG A 118 -10.54 5.94 0.96
C ARG A 118 -10.28 7.13 1.87
N ARG A 119 -10.72 7.02 3.12
CA ARG A 119 -10.55 8.05 4.16
C ARG A 119 -10.37 7.39 5.52
N VAL A 120 -9.66 8.09 6.40
CA VAL A 120 -9.50 7.72 7.81
C VAL A 120 -9.52 8.98 8.66
N VAL A 121 -10.21 8.90 9.79
CA VAL A 121 -10.23 9.93 10.82
C VAL A 121 -10.05 9.25 12.16
N VAL A 122 -9.09 9.74 12.95
CA VAL A 122 -8.92 9.36 14.35
C VAL A 122 -9.44 10.49 15.24
N GLN A 123 -10.30 10.11 16.17
CA GLN A 123 -10.86 10.97 17.21
C GLN A 123 -10.49 10.41 18.58
N MET A 124 -10.49 11.28 19.58
CA MET A 124 -10.15 10.96 20.95
C MET A 124 -11.22 11.53 21.86
N GLU A 125 -11.66 10.72 22.82
CA GLU A 125 -12.62 11.14 23.82
C GLU A 125 -12.05 10.90 25.22
N THR A 126 -12.12 11.92 26.08
CA THR A 126 -11.75 11.79 27.49
C THR A 126 -12.80 11.00 28.23
N VAL A 127 -12.37 10.07 29.10
CA VAL A 127 -13.28 9.27 29.93
C VAL A 127 -13.96 10.13 31.04
N GLY A 128 -13.39 11.30 31.35
CA GLY A 128 -13.92 12.30 32.28
C GLY A 128 -13.05 13.56 32.29
N LYS A 129 -13.51 14.65 32.94
CA LYS A 129 -12.83 15.96 32.95
C LYS A 129 -11.38 15.90 33.44
N ASP A 130 -11.11 15.07 34.44
CA ASP A 130 -9.78 14.94 35.06
C ASP A 130 -9.14 13.57 34.82
N SER A 131 -9.62 12.83 33.80
CA SER A 131 -9.09 11.51 33.51
C SER A 131 -7.71 11.61 32.85
N ASP A 132 -6.78 10.82 33.39
CA ASP A 132 -5.46 10.52 32.82
C ASP A 132 -5.53 9.58 31.59
N SER A 133 -6.74 9.15 31.23
CA SER A 133 -7.01 8.13 30.24
C SER A 133 -7.89 8.65 29.11
N VAL A 134 -7.72 8.08 27.93
CA VAL A 134 -8.42 8.48 26.70
C VAL A 134 -8.83 7.24 25.89
N ASP A 135 -10.01 7.29 25.29
CA ASP A 135 -10.45 6.30 24.31
C ASP A 135 -10.19 6.79 22.89
N LEU A 136 -9.66 5.91 22.05
CA LEU A 136 -9.32 6.20 20.66
C LEU A 136 -10.41 5.65 19.73
N TYR A 137 -10.95 6.49 18.86
CA TYR A 137 -11.94 6.10 17.86
C TYR A 137 -11.36 6.26 16.46
N VAL A 138 -11.26 5.16 15.73
CA VAL A 138 -10.72 5.09 14.37
C VAL A 138 -11.85 4.80 13.41
N TYR A 139 -12.22 5.80 12.61
CA TYR A 139 -13.23 5.67 11.57
C TYR A 139 -12.56 5.55 10.21
N THR A 140 -12.90 4.53 9.45
CA THR A 140 -12.43 4.32 8.08
C THR A 140 -13.59 4.25 7.11
N LEU A 141 -13.36 4.77 5.91
CA LEU A 141 -14.23 4.59 4.76
C LEU A 141 -13.45 3.78 3.75
N ASP A 142 -13.98 2.60 3.41
CA ASP A 142 -13.33 1.70 2.48
C ASP A 142 -13.30 2.26 1.06
N SER A 143 -12.33 1.77 0.29
CA SER A 143 -12.29 1.85 -1.16
C SER A 143 -12.73 0.51 -1.75
N TRP A 144 -13.38 0.57 -2.91
CA TRP A 144 -13.64 -0.63 -3.71
C TRP A 144 -12.31 -1.32 -4.10
N SER A 145 -12.20 -2.62 -3.86
CA SER A 145 -10.93 -3.35 -3.99
C SER A 145 -10.86 -4.35 -5.15
N ILE A 146 -12.00 -4.79 -5.69
CA ILE A 146 -12.08 -5.80 -6.77
C ILE A 146 -11.92 -5.14 -8.14
N ILE A 147 -10.94 -5.59 -8.92
CA ILE A 147 -10.56 -5.02 -10.20
C ILE A 147 -10.56 -6.15 -11.25
N PRO A 148 -11.65 -6.31 -12.01
CA PRO A 148 -11.65 -7.15 -13.20
C PRO A 148 -10.95 -6.42 -14.35
N THR A 149 -10.05 -7.12 -15.05
CA THR A 149 -9.40 -6.61 -16.27
C THR A 149 -9.60 -7.61 -17.40
N VAL A 150 -9.96 -7.14 -18.59
CA VAL A 150 -10.06 -7.95 -19.79
C VAL A 150 -9.19 -7.34 -20.88
N ASN A 151 -8.34 -8.16 -21.49
CA ASN A 151 -7.47 -7.80 -22.59
C ASN A 151 -7.84 -8.65 -23.80
N TYR A 152 -8.30 -8.03 -24.88
CA TYR A 152 -8.72 -8.75 -26.08
C TYR A 152 -7.95 -8.25 -27.32
N SER A 153 -7.61 -9.19 -28.20
CA SER A 153 -7.02 -8.96 -29.52
C SER A 153 -7.52 -10.06 -30.46
N ASN A 154 -7.28 -9.94 -31.77
CA ASN A 154 -7.82 -10.86 -32.79
C ASN A 154 -7.63 -12.35 -32.47
N SER A 155 -6.52 -12.72 -31.82
CA SER A 155 -6.21 -14.11 -31.47
C SER A 155 -5.92 -14.35 -30.00
N LYS A 156 -6.07 -13.35 -29.13
CA LYS A 156 -5.77 -13.52 -27.69
C LYS A 156 -6.85 -12.92 -26.81
N LEU A 157 -7.23 -13.68 -25.77
CA LEU A 157 -8.13 -13.23 -24.71
C LEU A 157 -7.45 -13.41 -23.36
N GLY A 158 -7.26 -12.31 -22.64
CA GLY A 158 -6.70 -12.23 -21.30
C GLY A 158 -7.73 -11.74 -20.29
N ILE A 159 -7.75 -12.33 -19.11
CA ILE A 159 -8.62 -11.97 -18.00
C ILE A 159 -7.76 -11.89 -16.74
N GLU A 160 -7.83 -10.78 -16.02
CA GLU A 160 -7.30 -10.60 -14.67
C GLU A 160 -8.44 -10.41 -13.69
N LEU A 161 -8.36 -11.08 -12.55
CA LEU A 161 -9.13 -10.73 -11.36
C LEU A 161 -8.14 -10.40 -10.24
N ARG A 162 -8.20 -9.15 -9.77
CA ARG A 162 -7.39 -8.69 -8.64
C ARG A 162 -8.27 -8.14 -7.53
N ASP A 163 -7.96 -8.49 -6.30
CA ASP A 163 -8.56 -7.91 -5.11
C ASP A 163 -7.45 -7.33 -4.21
N ARG A 164 -7.53 -6.03 -3.93
CA ARG A 164 -6.57 -5.29 -3.08
C ARG A 164 -6.92 -5.32 -1.59
N ASN A 165 -7.99 -6.00 -1.21
CA ASN A 165 -8.44 -6.19 0.16
C ASN A 165 -8.99 -7.61 0.34
N PHE A 166 -8.27 -8.62 -0.14
CA PHE A 166 -8.78 -9.97 -0.21
C PHE A 166 -9.33 -10.44 1.15
N MET A 167 -10.61 -10.85 1.16
CA MET A 167 -11.36 -11.27 2.36
C MET A 167 -11.48 -10.21 3.48
N GLY A 168 -11.15 -8.95 3.21
CA GLY A 168 -11.11 -7.85 4.18
C GLY A 168 -9.83 -7.83 5.03
N TRP A 169 -8.81 -8.61 4.66
CA TRP A 169 -7.55 -8.76 5.40
C TRP A 169 -6.47 -7.74 5.01
N GLY A 170 -6.75 -6.87 4.03
CA GLY A 170 -5.77 -5.94 3.49
C GLY A 170 -4.68 -6.60 2.63
N HIS A 171 -4.90 -7.84 2.20
CA HIS A 171 -4.00 -8.58 1.33
C HIS A 171 -4.29 -8.25 -0.14
N ASP A 172 -3.26 -8.33 -0.98
CA ASP A 172 -3.39 -8.19 -2.44
C ASP A 172 -3.33 -9.58 -3.07
N PHE A 173 -4.36 -9.93 -3.82
CA PHE A 173 -4.43 -11.18 -4.57
C PHE A 173 -4.76 -10.88 -6.03
N SER A 174 -3.95 -11.41 -6.95
CA SER A 174 -4.20 -11.27 -8.39
C SER A 174 -4.03 -12.61 -9.10
N ASN A 175 -4.97 -12.92 -9.98
CA ASN A 175 -4.88 -14.03 -10.92
C ASN A 175 -5.12 -13.51 -12.34
N TYR A 176 -4.24 -13.89 -13.25
CA TYR A 176 -4.29 -13.54 -14.66
C TYR A 176 -4.15 -14.79 -15.51
N TYR A 177 -5.02 -14.93 -16.49
CA TYR A 177 -4.97 -15.99 -17.50
C TYR A 177 -5.14 -15.36 -18.89
N ARG A 178 -4.30 -15.75 -19.84
CA ARG A 178 -4.47 -15.36 -21.25
C ARG A 178 -4.36 -16.56 -22.15
N GLN A 179 -5.36 -16.78 -22.99
CA GLN A 179 -5.34 -17.77 -24.06
C GLN A 179 -4.90 -17.12 -25.36
N ASN A 180 -4.04 -17.80 -26.12
CA ASN A 180 -3.77 -17.55 -27.53
C ASN A 180 -4.49 -18.63 -28.36
N PHE A 181 -5.39 -18.21 -29.23
CA PHE A 181 -6.24 -19.09 -30.04
C PHE A 181 -5.57 -19.53 -31.35
N GLU A 182 -4.51 -18.85 -31.80
CA GLU A 182 -3.77 -19.25 -33.02
C GLU A 182 -2.91 -20.49 -32.79
N ASN A 183 -2.26 -20.59 -31.61
CA ASN A 183 -1.28 -21.62 -31.32
C ASN A 183 -1.62 -22.48 -30.09
N GLY A 184 -2.77 -22.22 -29.44
CA GLY A 184 -3.22 -22.94 -28.25
C GLY A 184 -2.45 -22.64 -26.96
N LYS A 185 -1.41 -21.81 -27.00
CA LYS A 185 -0.56 -21.49 -25.84
C LYS A 185 -1.26 -20.51 -24.89
N TYR A 186 -0.81 -20.48 -23.64
CA TYR A 186 -1.40 -19.59 -22.63
C TYR A 186 -0.34 -18.90 -21.76
N VAL A 187 -0.76 -17.81 -21.10
CA VAL A 187 -0.03 -17.15 -20.03
C VAL A 187 -0.82 -17.33 -18.75
N PHE A 188 -0.12 -17.64 -17.66
CA PHE A 188 -0.70 -17.67 -16.33
C PHE A 188 0.15 -16.85 -15.36
N ARG A 189 -0.49 -16.05 -14.52
CA ARG A 189 0.19 -15.31 -13.44
C ARG A 189 -0.69 -15.30 -12.21
N THR A 190 -0.13 -15.69 -11.08
CA THR A 190 -0.77 -15.54 -9.78
C THR A 190 0.19 -14.89 -8.81
N ASN A 191 -0.33 -13.99 -7.98
CA ASN A 191 0.44 -13.29 -6.97
C ASN A 191 -0.41 -13.09 -5.73
N TYR A 192 0.19 -13.31 -4.57
CA TYR A 192 -0.43 -13.07 -3.28
C TYR A 192 0.54 -12.32 -2.37
N THR A 193 0.09 -11.18 -1.84
CA THR A 193 0.87 -10.32 -0.96
C THR A 193 0.13 -10.10 0.35
N ILE A 194 0.77 -10.44 1.46
CA ILE A 194 0.34 -10.08 2.81
C ILE A 194 1.09 -8.81 3.20
N GLN A 195 0.37 -7.70 3.31
CA GLN A 195 0.94 -6.43 3.75
C GLN A 195 0.98 -6.39 5.27
N ASN A 196 2.14 -6.04 5.86
CA ASN A 196 2.30 -5.82 7.29
C ASN A 196 1.80 -6.99 8.18
N ILE A 197 2.54 -8.11 8.15
CA ILE A 197 2.26 -9.28 8.97
C ILE A 197 2.28 -8.88 10.46
N GLN A 198 1.14 -9.03 11.14
CA GLN A 198 1.02 -8.88 12.60
C GLN A 198 1.67 -7.60 13.19
N ARG A 199 1.47 -6.43 12.57
CA ARG A 199 2.08 -5.12 12.98
C ARG A 199 3.60 -5.01 12.81
N THR A 200 4.28 -5.98 12.22
CA THR A 200 5.74 -5.92 12.05
C THR A 200 6.19 -4.97 10.93
N PHE A 201 5.26 -4.60 10.04
CA PHE A 201 5.50 -3.95 8.76
C PHE A 201 6.38 -4.77 7.80
N ILE A 202 6.54 -6.06 8.08
CA ILE A 202 7.09 -7.03 7.14
C ILE A 202 5.98 -7.43 6.18
N ASN A 203 6.22 -7.22 4.90
CA ASN A 203 5.38 -7.69 3.81
C ASN A 203 5.89 -9.05 3.35
N PHE A 204 4.97 -9.98 3.09
CA PHE A 204 5.26 -11.25 2.45
C PHE A 204 4.64 -11.28 1.07
N ASN A 205 5.38 -11.77 0.09
CA ASN A 205 4.89 -11.93 -1.27
C ASN A 205 5.28 -13.31 -1.81
N ILE A 206 4.33 -13.95 -2.47
CA ILE A 206 4.55 -15.16 -3.26
C ILE A 206 3.95 -14.96 -4.65
N GLY A 207 4.73 -15.32 -5.67
CA GLY A 207 4.38 -15.11 -7.07
C GLY A 207 4.74 -16.30 -7.94
N TYR A 208 3.89 -16.56 -8.92
CA TYR A 208 4.14 -17.48 -10.02
C TYR A 208 3.72 -16.84 -11.33
N HIS A 209 4.57 -16.97 -12.35
CA HIS A 209 4.28 -16.53 -13.70
C HIS A 209 4.81 -17.54 -14.71
N SER A 210 4.02 -17.85 -15.73
CA SER A 210 4.39 -18.65 -16.90
C SER A 210 3.94 -17.94 -18.17
N ASN A 211 4.75 -17.96 -19.22
CA ASN A 211 4.40 -17.40 -20.52
C ASN A 211 4.08 -18.49 -21.58
N GLU A 212 3.81 -18.05 -22.81
CA GLU A 212 3.47 -18.91 -23.96
C GLU A 212 4.63 -19.83 -24.41
N GLU A 213 5.86 -19.57 -23.96
CA GLU A 213 7.07 -20.33 -24.30
C GLU A 213 7.47 -21.31 -23.20
N ASN A 214 6.59 -21.53 -22.20
CA ASN A 214 6.87 -22.32 -20.99
C ASN A 214 8.03 -21.77 -20.14
N GLU A 215 8.43 -20.52 -20.37
CA GLU A 215 9.28 -19.81 -19.43
C GLU A 215 8.48 -19.50 -18.18
N TYR A 216 9.08 -19.70 -17.02
CA TYR A 216 8.42 -19.44 -15.76
C TYR A 216 9.32 -18.72 -14.77
N SER A 217 8.67 -18.02 -13.84
CA SER A 217 9.30 -17.51 -12.63
C SER A 217 8.45 -17.87 -11.43
N LYS A 218 9.11 -18.29 -10.35
CA LYS A 218 8.51 -18.48 -9.04
C LYS A 218 9.32 -17.66 -8.05
N SER A 219 8.66 -16.94 -7.16
CA SER A 219 9.36 -16.12 -6.17
C SER A 219 8.64 -16.09 -4.85
N VAL A 220 9.42 -16.00 -3.78
CA VAL A 220 8.98 -15.69 -2.43
C VAL A 220 9.84 -14.56 -1.92
N SER A 221 9.23 -13.55 -1.30
CA SER A 221 9.97 -12.47 -0.65
C SER A 221 9.34 -12.04 0.66
N LEU A 222 10.23 -11.58 1.55
CA LEU A 222 9.91 -10.88 2.78
C LEU A 222 10.60 -9.52 2.71
N SER A 223 9.88 -8.44 2.96
CA SER A 223 10.45 -7.10 2.91
C SER A 223 9.84 -6.20 3.97
N ARG A 224 10.68 -5.42 4.64
CA ARG A 224 10.28 -4.34 5.54
C ARG A 224 11.04 -3.09 5.13
N GLU A 225 10.32 -2.17 4.50
CA GLU A 225 10.88 -0.88 4.09
C GLU A 225 10.88 0.13 5.25
N PHE A 226 11.54 1.27 5.06
CA PHE A 226 11.39 2.44 5.92
C PHE A 226 10.01 3.08 5.70
N TYR A 227 8.98 2.49 6.31
CA TYR A 227 7.59 2.92 6.15
C TYR A 227 7.29 4.24 6.87
N SER A 228 8.14 4.67 7.80
CA SER A 228 7.96 5.85 8.64
C SER A 228 9.30 6.46 9.03
N PRO A 229 9.39 7.80 9.25
CA PRO A 229 10.55 8.42 9.90
C PRO A 229 10.89 7.84 11.29
N LEU A 230 9.92 7.19 11.94
CA LEU A 230 10.11 6.52 13.24
C LEU A 230 10.75 5.12 13.09
N THR A 231 10.90 4.62 11.87
CA THR A 231 11.38 3.26 11.60
C THR A 231 12.89 3.19 11.78
N ARG A 232 13.35 2.32 12.67
CA ARG A 232 14.78 2.15 12.99
C ARG A 232 15.56 1.27 12.03
N TRP A 233 14.91 0.31 11.40
CA TRP A 233 15.58 -0.64 10.53
C TRP A 233 14.70 -1.02 9.34
N ALA A 234 15.33 -1.46 8.26
CA ALA A 234 14.69 -2.01 7.09
C ALA A 234 15.49 -3.24 6.64
N GLY A 235 14.85 -4.12 5.90
CA GLY A 235 15.53 -5.28 5.36
C GLY A 235 14.63 -6.08 4.44
N GLY A 236 15.25 -6.95 3.67
CA GLY A 236 14.54 -7.81 2.74
C GLY A 236 15.31 -9.09 2.45
N ALA A 237 14.53 -10.11 2.11
CA ALA A 237 15.00 -11.38 1.61
C ALA A 237 14.12 -11.77 0.42
N TYR A 238 14.75 -12.14 -0.67
CA TYR A 238 14.12 -12.61 -1.89
C TYR A 238 14.76 -13.92 -2.31
N VAL A 239 13.93 -14.90 -2.62
CA VAL A 239 14.34 -16.14 -3.28
C VAL A 239 13.45 -16.38 -4.48
N GLY A 240 14.06 -16.71 -5.61
CA GLY A 240 13.35 -16.93 -6.85
C GLY A 240 14.00 -17.99 -7.71
N GLN A 241 13.23 -18.53 -8.63
CA GLN A 241 13.72 -19.40 -9.68
C GLN A 241 13.14 -18.91 -11.00
N ARG A 242 13.98 -18.82 -12.02
CA ARG A 242 13.57 -18.47 -13.37
C ARG A 242 14.04 -19.54 -14.34
N ALA A 243 13.14 -19.97 -15.20
CA ALA A 243 13.43 -20.75 -16.39
C ALA A 243 13.06 -19.92 -17.61
N HIS A 244 13.97 -19.78 -18.55
CA HIS A 244 13.77 -19.04 -19.79
C HIS A 244 14.61 -19.66 -20.90
N GLN A 245 14.26 -19.38 -22.15
CA GLN A 245 14.99 -19.85 -23.32
C GLN A 245 15.78 -18.68 -23.90
N ASP A 246 17.08 -18.84 -24.07
CA ASP A 246 17.94 -17.81 -24.66
C ASP A 246 18.85 -18.40 -25.73
N SER A 247 19.22 -17.58 -26.70
CA SER A 247 20.04 -17.99 -27.85
C SER A 247 21.48 -17.52 -27.65
N ILE A 248 22.38 -18.46 -27.37
CA ILE A 248 23.80 -18.15 -27.16
C ILE A 248 24.61 -18.61 -28.40
N PRO A 249 25.54 -17.79 -28.91
CA PRO A 249 26.48 -18.22 -29.94
C PRO A 249 27.36 -19.36 -29.41
N ASN A 250 27.36 -20.50 -30.10
CA ASN A 250 28.27 -21.62 -29.88
C ASN A 250 29.09 -21.89 -31.15
N THR A 251 30.07 -22.80 -31.08
CA THR A 251 30.90 -23.24 -32.21
C THR A 251 30.09 -23.73 -33.41
N ASP A 252 28.85 -24.18 -33.18
CA ASP A 252 27.94 -24.69 -34.23
C ASP A 252 26.88 -23.66 -34.68
N GLY A 253 26.96 -22.40 -34.24
CA GLY A 253 26.01 -21.33 -34.56
C GLY A 253 25.19 -20.82 -33.36
N ILE A 254 24.11 -20.08 -33.63
CA ILE A 254 23.20 -19.55 -32.60
C ILE A 254 22.15 -20.63 -32.29
N VAL A 255 22.25 -21.27 -31.13
CA VAL A 255 21.32 -22.34 -30.70
C VAL A 255 20.56 -21.88 -29.46
N ALA A 256 19.24 -22.06 -29.48
CA ALA A 256 18.39 -21.77 -28.33
C ALA A 256 18.60 -22.82 -27.23
N GLN A 257 18.96 -22.38 -26.03
CA GLN A 257 19.21 -23.21 -24.87
C GLN A 257 18.28 -22.84 -23.72
N ASN A 258 17.92 -23.84 -22.91
CA ASN A 258 17.08 -23.65 -21.73
C ASN A 258 17.94 -23.30 -20.53
N PHE A 259 17.75 -22.10 -19.98
CA PHE A 259 18.44 -21.63 -18.79
C PHE A 259 17.52 -21.66 -17.60
N LYS A 260 17.94 -22.36 -16.55
CA LYS A 260 17.26 -22.41 -15.27
C LYS A 260 18.24 -22.00 -14.17
N TYR A 261 17.93 -20.93 -13.45
CA TYR A 261 18.77 -20.44 -12.37
C TYR A 261 17.93 -20.00 -11.16
N ASN A 262 18.57 -20.02 -10.00
CA ASN A 262 18.00 -19.52 -8.76
C ASN A 262 18.55 -18.12 -8.49
N LEU A 263 17.69 -17.23 -8.02
CA LEU A 263 18.01 -15.87 -7.61
C LEU A 263 17.86 -15.77 -6.10
N GLN A 264 18.82 -15.13 -5.46
CA GLN A 264 18.79 -14.82 -4.04
C GLN A 264 19.26 -13.38 -3.85
N ASP A 265 18.52 -12.61 -3.10
CA ASP A 265 18.86 -11.23 -2.76
C ASP A 265 18.51 -10.97 -1.29
N TYR A 266 19.45 -10.35 -0.58
CA TYR A 266 19.35 -10.06 0.85
C TYR A 266 19.92 -8.68 1.12
N TRP A 267 19.18 -7.84 1.82
CA TRP A 267 19.63 -6.49 2.16
C TRP A 267 19.11 -6.06 3.53
N GLY A 268 19.80 -5.08 4.12
CA GLY A 268 19.47 -4.51 5.41
C GLY A 268 19.88 -3.05 5.49
N GLY A 269 19.16 -2.28 6.31
CA GLY A 269 19.44 -0.87 6.56
C GLY A 269 19.03 -0.47 7.97
N PHE A 270 19.68 0.56 8.50
CA PHE A 270 19.38 1.14 9.81
C PHE A 270 19.30 2.67 9.69
N SER A 271 18.40 3.30 10.46
CA SER A 271 18.25 4.76 10.49
C SER A 271 18.83 5.34 11.78
N ILE A 272 19.65 6.38 11.63
CA ILE A 272 20.26 7.11 12.74
C ILE A 272 19.57 8.47 12.83
N ASN A 273 19.14 8.85 14.03
CA ASN A 273 18.68 10.21 14.26
C ASN A 273 19.89 11.13 14.30
N LEU A 274 19.91 12.13 13.42
CA LEU A 274 20.82 13.26 13.56
C LEU A 274 20.22 14.16 14.65
N SER A 275 20.80 14.08 15.84
CA SER A 275 20.52 14.98 16.97
C SER A 275 21.04 16.37 16.72
#